data_AF-A3HUE6-F1
#
_entry.id   AF-A3HUE6-F1
#
_cell.length_a   1.000
_cell.length_b   1.000
_cell.length_c   1.000
_cell.angle_alpha   90.00
_cell.angle_beta   90.00
_cell.angle_gamma   90.00
#
_symmetry.space_group_name_H-M   'P 1'
#
loop_
_entity.id
_entity.type
_entity.pdbx_description
1 polymer ?
#
loop_
_entity_poly.entity_id
_entity_poly.type
_entity_poly.pdbx_seq_one_letter_code
_entity_poly.pdbx_strand_id
1 'polypeptide(L)'
;MKLETIAKLCCPFDKEDLELKTILTDDQENILEGWLTCGSCKRIYPIIKGIPIMNPDEYREAHLEQPVLERWQKELDGKEIKDFRLLEENSKES
;
A
#
# COMPACT_ATOMS: atom_id res chain seq x y z
N MET A 1 -9.32 9.79 -2.15
CA MET A 1 -10.15 8.70 -1.59
C MET A 1 -10.65 9.10 -0.22
N LYS A 2 -11.94 8.92 0.07
CA LYS A 2 -12.48 9.22 1.41
C LYS A 2 -12.12 8.13 2.41
N LEU A 3 -11.80 8.52 3.65
CA LEU A 3 -11.52 7.59 4.76
C LEU A 3 -12.70 6.62 5.02
N GLU A 4 -13.93 7.12 4.93
CA GLU A 4 -15.15 6.30 5.10
C GLU A 4 -15.29 5.16 4.07
N THR A 5 -14.66 5.27 2.90
CA THR A 5 -14.63 4.21 1.90
C THR A 5 -13.58 3.16 2.25
N ILE A 6 -12.43 3.60 2.76
CA ILE A 6 -11.32 2.71 3.13
C ILE A 6 -11.72 1.79 4.28
N ALA A 7 -12.47 2.29 5.25
CA ALA A 7 -13.01 1.49 6.36
C ALA A 7 -13.96 0.36 5.93
N LYS A 8 -14.41 0.34 4.66
CA LYS A 8 -15.25 -0.72 4.09
C LYS A 8 -14.46 -1.72 3.23
N LEU A 9 -13.17 -1.47 3.02
CA LEU A 9 -12.31 -2.33 2.21
C LEU A 9 -11.68 -3.43 3.06
N CYS A 10 -11.46 -4.58 2.43
CA CYS A 10 -10.68 -5.68 2.95
C CYS A 10 -9.71 -6.17 1.86
N CYS A 11 -8.75 -6.99 2.23
CA CYS A 11 -7.84 -7.59 1.28
C CYS A 11 -8.60 -8.46 0.26
N PRO A 12 -8.39 -8.28 -1.05
CA PRO A 12 -9.12 -9.02 -2.07
C PRO A 12 -8.82 -10.53 -2.06
N PHE A 13 -7.68 -10.96 -1.51
CA PHE A 13 -7.23 -12.35 -1.51
C PHE A 13 -7.71 -13.16 -0.31
N ASP A 14 -7.55 -12.63 0.90
CA ASP A 14 -7.82 -13.35 2.16
C ASP A 14 -8.96 -12.74 2.99
N LYS A 15 -9.50 -11.58 2.56
CA LYS A 15 -10.59 -10.84 3.23
C LYS A 15 -10.23 -10.27 4.60
N GLU A 16 -8.96 -10.28 4.97
CA GLU A 16 -8.47 -9.66 6.20
C GLU A 16 -8.46 -8.14 6.13
N ASP A 17 -8.36 -7.51 7.29
CA ASP A 17 -8.32 -6.05 7.43
C ASP A 17 -7.07 -5.44 6.80
N LEU A 18 -7.22 -4.19 6.34
CA LEU A 18 -6.17 -3.42 5.69
C LEU A 18 -5.71 -2.27 6.60
N GLU A 19 -4.40 -2.16 6.76
CA GLU A 19 -3.75 -1.03 7.41
C GLU A 19 -3.47 0.07 6.40
N LEU A 20 -3.88 1.30 6.70
CA LEU A 20 -3.66 2.45 5.84
C LEU A 20 -2.42 3.24 6.29
N LYS A 21 -1.51 3.50 5.36
CA LYS A 21 -0.51 4.57 5.47
C LYS A 21 -0.88 5.71 4.53
N THR A 22 -1.02 6.91 5.09
CA THR A 22 -1.27 8.14 4.33
C THR A 22 0.03 8.89 4.09
N ILE A 23 0.20 9.43 2.88
CA ILE A 23 1.35 10.24 2.48
C ILE A 23 0.91 11.67 2.13
N LEU A 24 -0.18 11.79 1.38
CA LEU A 24 -0.71 13.06 0.93
C LEU A 24 -2.23 13.06 1.00
N THR A 25 -2.80 14.12 1.57
CA THR A 25 -4.24 14.40 1.55
C THR A 25 -4.51 15.74 0.87
N ASP A 26 -5.74 15.93 0.41
CA ASP A 26 -6.24 17.25 0.00
C ASP A 26 -6.81 18.05 1.20
N ASP A 27 -7.29 19.26 0.93
CA ASP A 27 -7.89 20.16 1.93
C ASP A 27 -9.19 19.62 2.55
N GLN A 28 -9.78 18.57 1.97
CA GLN A 28 -10.98 17.89 2.44
C GLN A 28 -10.67 16.56 3.12
N GLU A 29 -9.40 16.33 3.47
CA GLU A 29 -8.89 15.09 4.08
C GLU A 29 -9.09 13.84 3.20
N ASN A 30 -9.30 14.02 1.89
CA ASN A 30 -9.27 12.89 0.97
C ASN A 30 -7.83 12.47 0.75
N ILE A 31 -7.58 11.16 0.83
CA ILE A 31 -6.26 10.60 0.56
C ILE A 31 -5.97 10.68 -0.93
N LEU A 32 -4.92 11.41 -1.30
CA LEU A 32 -4.41 11.49 -2.66
C LEU A 32 -3.32 10.45 -2.88
N GLU A 33 -2.45 10.24 -1.90
CA GLU A 33 -1.37 9.28 -1.96
C GLU A 33 -1.20 8.53 -0.64
N GLY A 34 -0.84 7.26 -0.73
CA GLY A 34 -0.68 6.36 0.39
C GLY A 34 -0.66 4.91 -0.07
N TRP A 35 -0.74 3.98 0.86
CA TRP A 35 -0.93 2.58 0.53
C TRP A 35 -1.73 1.86 1.61
N LEU A 36 -2.35 0.77 1.21
CA LEU A 36 -2.99 -0.20 2.10
C LEU A 36 -2.09 -1.42 2.22
N THR A 37 -1.95 -1.97 3.41
CA THR A 37 -1.18 -3.19 3.67
C THR A 37 -2.06 -4.23 4.34
N CYS A 38 -2.07 -5.45 3.84
CA CYS A 38 -2.69 -6.57 4.54
C CYS A 38 -1.72 -7.12 5.59
N GLY A 39 -2.14 -7.17 6.86
CA GLY A 39 -1.32 -7.71 7.95
C GLY A 39 -1.05 -9.22 7.82
N SER A 40 -1.93 -9.95 7.14
CA SER A 40 -1.86 -11.41 6.95
C SER A 40 -0.98 -11.81 5.75
N CYS A 41 -1.40 -11.51 4.52
CA CYS A 41 -0.64 -11.86 3.32
C CYS A 41 0.51 -10.88 2.97
N LYS A 42 0.69 -9.81 3.75
CA LYS A 42 1.73 -8.76 3.59
C LYS A 42 1.67 -7.97 2.29
N ARG A 43 0.58 -8.08 1.52
CA ARG A 43 0.40 -7.37 0.25
C ARG A 43 0.24 -5.88 0.44
N ILE A 44 0.77 -5.12 -0.49
CA ILE A 44 0.65 -3.66 -0.56
C ILE A 44 -0.19 -3.24 -1.77
N TYR A 45 -1.12 -2.30 -1.52
CA TYR A 45 -2.01 -1.72 -2.51
C TYR A 45 -1.78 -0.20 -2.54
N PRO A 46 -1.08 0.33 -3.56
CA PRO A 46 -0.81 1.76 -3.63
C PRO A 46 -2.10 2.54 -3.93
N ILE A 47 -2.21 3.72 -3.32
CA ILE A 47 -3.23 4.73 -3.61
C ILE A 47 -2.57 5.83 -4.41
N ILE A 48 -2.97 6.01 -5.67
CA ILE A 48 -2.40 7.00 -6.58
C ILE A 48 -3.52 7.93 -7.05
N LYS A 49 -3.37 9.24 -6.82
CA LYS A 49 -4.41 10.25 -7.11
C LYS A 49 -5.77 9.89 -6.51
N GLY A 50 -5.74 9.28 -5.33
CA GLY A 50 -6.93 8.84 -4.61
C GLY A 50 -7.64 7.61 -5.18
N ILE A 51 -6.97 6.84 -6.05
CA ILE A 51 -7.46 5.58 -6.59
C ILE A 51 -6.61 4.43 -6.00
N PRO A 52 -7.20 3.49 -5.25
CA PRO A 52 -6.49 2.33 -4.74
C PRO A 52 -6.32 1.27 -5.84
N ILE A 53 -5.09 0.83 -6.08
CA ILE A 53 -4.80 -0.26 -7.03
C ILE A 53 -4.85 -1.59 -6.27
N MET A 54 -6.01 -2.25 -6.33
CA MET A 54 -6.30 -3.52 -5.63
C MET A 54 -6.51 -4.69 -6.60
N ASN A 55 -6.03 -4.53 -7.83
CA ASN A 55 -6.08 -5.55 -8.86
C ASN A 55 -5.32 -6.81 -8.42
N PRO A 56 -5.75 -8.01 -8.86
CA PRO A 56 -4.94 -9.21 -8.75
C PRO A 56 -3.56 -9.01 -9.39
N ASP A 57 -2.54 -9.69 -8.87
CA ASP A 57 -1.14 -9.50 -9.27
C ASP A 57 -0.92 -9.65 -10.77
N GLU A 58 -1.64 -10.58 -11.42
CA GLU A 58 -1.55 -10.84 -12.86
C GLU A 58 -2.00 -9.66 -13.74
N TYR A 59 -2.78 -8.74 -13.17
CA TYR A 59 -3.29 -7.55 -13.84
C TYR A 59 -2.61 -6.27 -13.35
N ARG A 60 -1.60 -6.39 -12.47
CA ARG A 60 -0.84 -5.22 -11.98
C ARG A 60 0.33 -4.94 -12.89
N GLU A 61 0.45 -3.68 -13.27
CA GLU A 61 1.54 -3.18 -14.09
C GLU A 61 2.63 -2.63 -13.16
N ALA A 62 3.46 -3.52 -12.59
CA ALA A 62 4.48 -3.16 -11.61
C ALA A 62 5.39 -2.00 -12.04
N HIS A 63 5.73 -1.94 -13.33
CA HIS A 63 6.56 -0.89 -13.90
C HIS A 63 5.95 0.53 -13.80
N LEU A 64 4.61 0.64 -13.77
CA LEU A 64 3.91 1.91 -13.57
C LEU A 64 3.86 2.31 -12.10
N GLU A 65 3.87 1.33 -11.21
CA GLU A 65 3.85 1.54 -9.75
C GLU A 65 5.25 1.84 -9.20
N GLN A 66 6.29 1.28 -9.81
CA GLN A 66 7.67 1.34 -9.34
C GLN A 66 8.20 2.76 -9.06
N PRO A 67 7.99 3.78 -9.92
CA PRO A 67 8.45 5.14 -9.64
C PRO A 67 7.80 5.75 -8.38
N VAL A 68 6.56 5.36 -8.12
CA VAL A 68 5.81 5.83 -6.94
C VAL A 68 6.34 5.15 -5.68
N LEU A 69 6.58 3.84 -5.74
CA LEU A 69 7.14 3.06 -4.64
C LEU A 69 8.57 3.53 -4.27
N GLU A 70 9.41 3.81 -5.27
CA GLU A 70 10.76 4.36 -5.06
C GLU A 70 10.73 5.72 -4.36
N ARG A 71 9.80 6.61 -4.76
CA ARG A 71 9.61 7.89 -4.07
C ARG A 71 9.23 7.70 -2.60
N TRP A 72 8.47 6.65 -2.30
CA TRP A 72 8.00 6.33 -0.95
C TRP A 72 8.99 5.53 -0.11
N GLN A 73 10.14 5.12 -0.66
CA GLN A 73 11.12 4.30 0.05
C GLN A 73 11.62 4.96 1.35
N LYS A 74 11.62 6.29 1.41
CA LYS A 74 11.96 7.06 2.63
C LYS A 74 10.91 6.95 3.74
N GLU A 75 9.65 6.70 3.38
CA GLU A 75 8.50 6.58 4.29
C GLU A 75 8.29 5.15 4.78
N LEU A 76 9.01 4.18 4.22
CA LEU A 76 8.93 2.75 4.56
C LEU A 76 9.75 2.36 5.81
N ASP A 77 10.50 3.29 6.41
CA ASP A 77 11.22 3.10 7.69
C ASP A 77 12.06 1.80 7.73
N GLY A 78 12.86 1.57 6.69
CA GLY A 78 13.71 0.37 6.56
C GLY A 78 12.99 -0.88 6.02
N LYS A 79 11.71 -0.79 5.66
CA LYS A 79 10.99 -1.88 4.98
C LYS A 79 11.19 -1.83 3.48
N GLU A 80 11.28 -3.00 2.85
CA GLU A 80 11.41 -3.14 1.39
C GLU A 80 10.10 -3.65 0.79
N ILE A 81 9.75 -3.16 -0.40
CA ILE A 81 8.64 -3.73 -1.18
C ILE A 81 9.22 -4.65 -2.24
N LYS A 82 8.87 -5.93 -2.15
CA LYS A 82 9.25 -6.95 -3.13
C LYS A 82 8.03 -7.77 -3.51
N ASP A 83 7.82 -7.98 -4.81
CA ASP A 83 6.68 -8.75 -5.35
C ASP A 83 5.33 -8.32 -4.78
N PHE A 84 5.11 -7.00 -4.70
CA PHE A 84 3.93 -6.37 -4.11
C PHE A 84 3.70 -6.67 -2.62
N ARG A 85 4.74 -7.06 -1.89
CA ARG A 85 4.67 -7.34 -0.45
C ARG A 85 5.63 -6.48 0.33
N LEU A 86 5.21 -6.06 1.50
CA LEU A 86 6.04 -5.34 2.46
C LEU A 86 6.84 -6.35 3.28
N LEU A 87 8.15 -6.36 3.10
CA LEU A 87 9.09 -7.18 3.85
C LEU A 87 9.78 -6.30 4.89
N GLU A 88 9.87 -6.80 6.12
CA GLU A 88 10.73 -6.18 7.13
C GLU A 88 12.17 -6.59 6.82
N GLU A 89 13.12 -5.65 6.81
CA GLU A 89 14.53 -6.03 6.87
C GLU A 89 14.69 -6.84 8.16
N ASN A 90 15.07 -8.12 8.02
CA ASN A 90 15.43 -8.97 9.15
C ASN A 90 16.43 -8.19 10.01
N SER A 91 15.99 -7.75 11.18
CA SER A 91 16.89 -7.47 12.29
C SER A 91 17.66 -8.76 12.48
N LYS A 92 18.96 -8.71 12.13
CA LYS A 92 19.96 -9.75 12.29
C LYS A 92 19.54 -10.75 13.37
N GLU A 93 19.11 -11.93 12.95
CA GLU A 93 19.05 -13.07 13.85
C GLU A 93 20.47 -13.26 14.40
N SER A 94 20.58 -13.15 15.72
CA SER A 94 21.82 -13.22 16.49
C SER A 94 22.40 -14.63 16.53
#